data_AF-N1UCI0-F1
#
_entry.id   AF-N1UCI0-F1
#
_cell.length_a   1.000
_cell.length_b   1.000
_cell.length_c   1.000
_cell.angle_alpha   90.00
_cell.angle_beta   90.00
_cell.angle_gamma   90.00
#
_symmetry.space_group_name_H-M   'P 1'
#
loop_
_entity.id
_entity.type
_entity.pdbx_description
1 polymer ?
#
loop_
_entity_poly.entity_id
_entity_poly.type
_entity_poly.pdbx_seq_one_letter_code
_entity_poly.pdbx_strand_id
1 'polypeptide(L)'
;MFPEILEESKIKSADFLIQVTGGPFLYSRNYGPPRMRARHLPFPIDEKARRIWLSCYRKALDDWEADVSIKKFFGFSLKTSRHGW
;
A
#
# COMPACT_ATOMS: atom_id res chain seq x y z
N MET A 1 -3.95 -9.13 -12.82
CA MET A 1 -3.38 -9.09 -11.45
C MET A 1 -4.46 -8.77 -10.43
N PHE A 2 -5.27 -7.72 -10.65
CA PHE A 2 -6.38 -7.40 -9.75
C PHE A 2 -7.70 -8.05 -10.20
N PRO A 3 -8.63 -8.31 -9.27
CA PRO A 3 -10.01 -8.70 -9.60
C PRO A 3 -10.75 -7.55 -10.30
N GLU A 4 -11.86 -7.88 -10.97
CA GLU A 4 -12.72 -6.87 -11.62
C GLU A 4 -13.32 -5.89 -10.60
N ILE A 5 -13.64 -6.38 -9.40
CA ILE A 5 -14.19 -5.59 -8.29
C ILE A 5 -13.09 -5.35 -7.25
N LEU A 6 -12.73 -4.09 -7.04
CA LEU A 6 -11.61 -3.71 -6.17
C LEU A 6 -12.01 -3.42 -4.72
N GLU A 7 -13.28 -3.51 -4.36
CA GLU A 7 -13.78 -3.00 -3.07
C GLU A 7 -13.09 -3.67 -1.87
N GLU A 8 -12.98 -4.99 -1.88
CA GLU A 8 -12.26 -5.72 -0.81
C GLU A 8 -10.77 -5.39 -0.79
N SER A 9 -10.15 -5.18 -1.96
CA SER A 9 -8.74 -4.80 -2.06
C SER A 9 -8.50 -3.41 -1.45
N LYS A 10 -9.41 -2.46 -1.70
CA LYS A 10 -9.35 -1.12 -1.11
C LYS A 10 -9.45 -1.17 0.41
N ILE A 11 -10.40 -1.93 0.96
CA ILE A 11 -10.58 -2.08 2.42
C ILE A 11 -9.32 -2.68 3.05
N LYS A 12 -8.80 -3.78 2.50
CA LYS A 12 -7.57 -4.42 3.00
C LYS A 12 -6.37 -3.48 2.96
N SER A 13 -6.22 -2.71 1.87
CA SER A 13 -5.15 -1.72 1.76
C SER A 13 -5.32 -0.57 2.75
N ALA A 14 -6.54 -0.09 2.96
CA ALA A 14 -6.83 0.96 3.94
C ALA A 14 -6.55 0.50 5.37
N ASP A 15 -7.04 -0.67 5.77
CA ASP A 15 -6.77 -1.28 7.08
C ASP A 15 -5.27 -1.43 7.35
N PHE A 16 -4.50 -1.82 6.33
CA PHE A 16 -3.05 -1.91 6.42
C PHE A 16 -2.42 -0.55 6.64
N LEU A 17 -2.79 0.45 5.83
CA LEU A 17 -2.26 1.81 5.93
C LEU A 17 -2.57 2.44 7.28
N ILE A 18 -3.83 2.36 7.75
CA ILE A 18 -4.25 2.84 9.07
C ILE A 18 -3.34 2.28 10.16
N GLN A 19 -3.13 0.95 10.17
CA GLN A 19 -2.31 0.30 11.17
C GLN A 19 -0.85 0.74 11.10
N VAL A 20 -0.23 0.77 9.92
CA VAL A 20 1.22 1.09 9.81
C VAL A 20 1.51 2.58 9.99
N THR A 21 0.51 3.45 9.88
CA THR A 21 0.65 4.88 10.21
C THR A 21 0.34 5.20 11.67
N GLY A 22 0.25 4.19 12.54
CA GLY A 22 0.05 4.37 13.99
C GLY A 22 -1.41 4.38 14.44
N GLY A 23 -2.35 4.06 13.56
CA GLY A 23 -3.76 3.86 13.91
C GLY A 23 -4.03 2.50 14.55
N PRO A 24 -5.32 2.15 14.76
CA PRO A 24 -5.72 0.87 15.33
C PRO A 24 -5.24 -0.33 14.49
N PHE A 25 -5.05 -1.49 15.13
CA PHE A 25 -4.61 -2.73 14.49
C PHE A 25 -5.70 -3.43 13.63
N LEU A 26 -6.35 -2.68 12.73
CA LEU A 26 -7.45 -3.17 11.89
C LEU A 26 -7.03 -4.34 11.01
N TYR A 27 -5.89 -4.20 10.31
CA TYR A 27 -5.42 -5.25 9.42
C TYR A 27 -5.10 -6.55 10.17
N SER A 28 -4.32 -6.46 11.25
CA SER A 28 -3.94 -7.64 12.02
C SER A 28 -5.14 -8.33 12.65
N ARG A 29 -6.15 -7.56 13.10
CA ARG A 29 -7.38 -8.10 13.66
C ARG A 29 -8.21 -8.83 12.60
N ASN A 30 -8.35 -8.26 11.41
CA ASN A 30 -9.24 -8.77 10.36
C ASN A 30 -8.59 -9.89 9.53
N TYR A 31 -7.27 -9.86 9.33
CA TYR A 31 -6.57 -10.71 8.36
C TYR A 31 -5.35 -11.45 8.93
N GLY A 32 -5.03 -11.26 10.21
CA GLY A 32 -3.86 -11.83 10.86
C GLY A 32 -2.56 -11.08 10.52
N PRO A 33 -1.39 -11.66 10.85
CA PRO A 33 -0.10 -10.99 10.68
C PRO A 33 0.11 -10.45 9.26
N PRO A 34 0.59 -9.20 9.08
CA PRO A 34 0.72 -8.58 7.77
C PRO A 34 1.49 -9.43 6.76
N ARG A 35 2.72 -9.86 7.06
CA ARG A 35 3.56 -10.72 6.19
C ARG A 35 3.46 -10.35 4.70
N MET A 36 3.59 -9.05 4.38
CA MET A 36 3.26 -8.51 3.05
C MET A 36 3.96 -9.25 1.92
N ARG A 37 5.28 -9.53 2.02
CA ARG A 37 6.00 -10.31 1.01
C ARG A 37 5.33 -11.65 0.72
N ALA A 38 5.05 -12.44 1.75
CA ALA A 38 4.44 -13.77 1.60
C ALA A 38 3.07 -13.70 0.94
N ARG A 39 2.27 -12.67 1.23
CA ARG A 39 0.95 -12.45 0.61
C ARG A 39 1.03 -12.00 -0.85
N HIS A 40 2.16 -11.43 -1.26
CA HIS A 40 2.41 -11.02 -2.65
C HIS A 40 3.10 -12.09 -3.50
N LEU A 41 3.70 -13.13 -2.89
CA LEU A 41 4.35 -14.25 -3.61
C LEU A 41 3.47 -14.96 -4.66
N PRO A 42 2.15 -15.15 -4.46
CA PRO A 42 1.29 -15.77 -5.47
C PRO A 42 1.14 -14.95 -6.77
N PHE A 43 1.55 -13.67 -6.76
CA PHE A 43 1.42 -12.78 -7.90
C PHE A 43 2.81 -12.48 -8.49
N PRO A 44 3.02 -12.68 -9.80
CA PRO A 44 4.27 -12.28 -10.44
C PRO A 44 4.34 -10.75 -10.48
N ILE A 45 5.12 -10.17 -9.58
CA ILE A 45 5.36 -8.72 -9.51
C ILE A 45 6.79 -8.47 -9.97
N ASP A 46 6.93 -8.11 -11.24
CA ASP A 46 8.20 -7.67 -11.81
C ASP A 46 8.44 -6.18 -11.53
N GLU A 47 9.63 -5.71 -11.91
CA GLU A 47 10.02 -4.31 -11.75
C GLU A 47 9.12 -3.35 -12.55
N LYS A 48 8.51 -3.81 -13.66
CA LYS A 48 7.55 -3.02 -14.44
C LYS A 48 6.25 -2.83 -13.66
N ALA A 49 5.67 -3.89 -13.11
CA ALA A 49 4.47 -3.86 -12.28
C ALA A 49 4.67 -2.98 -11.04
N ARG A 50 5.85 -3.07 -10.40
CA ARG A 50 6.22 -2.21 -9.27
C ARG A 50 6.18 -0.72 -9.65
N ARG A 51 6.79 -0.35 -10.77
CA ARG A 51 6.78 1.05 -11.25
C ARG A 51 5.37 1.55 -11.58
N ILE A 52 4.56 0.72 -12.21
CA ILE A 52 3.16 1.06 -12.53
C ILE A 52 2.39 1.30 -11.23
N TRP A 53 2.48 0.39 -10.26
CA TRP A 53 1.82 0.55 -8.96
C TRP A 53 2.24 1.83 -8.24
N LEU A 54 3.54 2.14 -8.22
CA LEU A 54 4.05 3.38 -7.64
C LEU A 54 3.56 4.64 -8.35
N SER A 55 3.41 4.59 -9.68
CA SER A 55 2.87 5.72 -10.44
C SER A 55 1.40 5.96 -10.11
N CYS A 56 0.61 4.90 -9.96
CA CYS A 56 -0.79 4.98 -9.54
C CYS A 56 -0.90 5.55 -8.12
N TYR A 57 -0.07 5.06 -7.18
CA TYR A 57 -0.06 5.55 -5.81
C TYR A 57 0.31 7.04 -5.74
N ARG A 58 1.33 7.46 -6.50
CA ARG A 58 1.73 8.86 -6.55
C ARG A 58 0.60 9.74 -7.07
N LYS A 59 -0.06 9.34 -8.15
CA LYS A 59 -1.22 10.06 -8.67
C LYS A 59 -2.33 10.17 -7.62
N ALA A 60 -2.62 9.09 -6.89
CA ALA A 60 -3.61 9.12 -5.82
C ALA A 60 -3.24 10.08 -4.68
N LEU A 61 -1.96 10.21 -4.33
CA LEU A 61 -1.50 11.22 -3.36
C LEU A 61 -1.60 12.65 -3.91
N ASP A 62 -1.31 12.84 -5.19
CA ASP A 62 -1.41 14.15 -5.85
C ASP A 62 -2.87 14.62 -5.85
N ASP A 63 -3.82 13.72 -6.19
CA ASP A 63 -5.27 13.97 -6.25
C ASP A 63 -5.92 14.10 -4.85
N TRP A 64 -5.27 13.64 -3.78
CA TRP A 64 -5.83 13.71 -2.42
C TRP A 64 -5.73 15.12 -1.83
N GLU A 65 -6.84 15.71 -1.37
CA GLU A 65 -6.83 16.99 -0.67
C GLU A 65 -6.31 16.84 0.77
N ALA A 66 -4.98 16.83 0.92
CA ALA A 66 -4.28 16.78 2.21
C ALA A 66 -3.08 17.72 2.23
N ASP A 67 -2.62 18.06 3.44
CA ASP A 67 -1.45 18.90 3.62
C ASP A 67 -0.20 18.31 2.95
N VAL A 68 0.63 19.18 2.39
CA VAL A 68 1.84 18.77 1.65
C VAL A 68 2.80 17.97 2.53
N SER A 69 2.87 18.25 3.83
CA SER A 69 3.68 17.47 4.78
C SER A 69 3.20 16.02 4.88
N ILE A 70 1.88 15.79 4.89
CA ILE A 70 1.29 14.45 4.91
C ILE A 70 1.56 13.72 3.60
N LYS A 71 1.37 14.39 2.44
CA LYS A 71 1.71 13.80 1.13
C LYS A 71 3.19 13.41 1.06
N LYS A 72 4.09 14.25 1.59
CA LYS A 72 5.54 13.97 1.66
C LYS A 72 5.85 12.77 2.57
N PHE A 73 5.19 12.63 3.70
CA PHE A 73 5.36 11.47 4.59
C PHE A 73 5.08 10.16 3.86
N PHE A 74 3.93 10.05 3.18
CA PHE A 74 3.60 8.86 2.38
C PHE A 74 4.54 8.68 1.18
N GLY A 75 4.96 9.77 0.52
CA GLY A 75 5.90 9.73 -0.59
C GLY A 75 7.32 9.28 -0.21
N PHE A 76 7.78 9.59 1.01
CA PHE A 76 9.09 9.17 1.53
C PHE A 76 9.12 7.69 1.90
N SER A 77 8.08 7.20 2.58
CA SER A 77 7.95 5.79 2.99
C SER A 77 8.08 4.83 1.79
N LEU A 78 7.51 5.21 0.63
CA LEU A 78 7.61 4.43 -0.62
C LEU A 78 9.03 4.34 -1.21
N LYS A 79 9.92 5.29 -0.90
CA LYS A 79 11.31 5.30 -1.38
C LYS A 79 12.25 4.46 -0.51
N THR A 80 11.92 4.30 0.77
CA THR A 80 12.76 3.62 1.76
C THR A 80 12.53 2.12 1.84
N SER A 81 11.45 1.57 1.24
CA SER A 81 11.24 0.12 1.04
C SER A 81 12.21 -0.51 0.02
N ARG A 82 13.48 -0.08 0.02
CA ARG A 82 14.60 -0.63 -0.76
C ARG A 82 15.28 -1.83 -0.10
N HIS A 83 15.02 -2.09 1.18
CA HIS A 83 15.65 -3.18 1.94
C HIS A 83 14.61 -4.23 2.35
N GLY A 84 14.20 -5.09 1.41
CA GLY A 84 13.31 -6.21 1.74
C GLY A 84 12.43 -6.78 0.63
N TRP A 85 12.64 -6.37 -0.64
CA TRP A 85 12.19 -7.16 -1.80
C TRP A 85 13.20 -8.25 -2.12
#